data_AF-A0A399W8C1-F1
#
_entry.id   AF-A0A399W8C1-F1
#
_cell.length_a   1.000
_cell.length_b   1.000
_cell.length_c   1.000
_cell.angle_alpha   90.00
_cell.angle_beta   90.00
_cell.angle_gamma   90.00
#
_symmetry.space_group_name_H-M   'P 1'
#
loop_
_entity.id
_entity.type
_entity.pdbx_description
1 polymer ?
#
loop_
_entity_poly.entity_id
_entity_poly.type
_entity_poly.pdbx_seq_one_letter_code
_entity_poly.pdbx_strand_id
1 'polypeptide(L)'
;MTSSIGQSIEVLCNEQGIDRDLVIEAMKEAVKAAARKQFKAHDKFGDSIQVEWNNEESQIEIAVQKTVVEEVENPSAELSLAEA
;
A
#
# COMPACT_ATOMS: atom_id res chain seq x y z
N MET A 1 -22.71 8.21 -6.36
CA MET A 1 -21.43 8.95 -6.37
C MET A 1 -20.46 8.13 -5.54
N THR A 2 -19.43 7.54 -6.14
CA THR A 2 -18.36 6.87 -5.40
C THR A 2 -17.54 7.96 -4.72
N SER A 3 -17.82 8.22 -3.44
CA SER A 3 -17.04 9.16 -2.64
C SER A 3 -15.58 8.75 -2.70
N SER A 4 -14.71 9.70 -3.06
CA SER A 4 -13.27 9.43 -3.04
C SER A 4 -12.84 9.13 -1.60
N ILE A 5 -11.76 8.36 -1.48
CA ILE A 5 -11.24 7.96 -0.17
C ILE A 5 -10.80 9.21 0.64
N GLY A 6 -10.24 10.23 -0.03
CA GLY A 6 -9.92 11.52 0.58
C GLY A 6 -11.13 12.27 1.14
N GLN A 7 -12.25 12.32 0.42
CA GLN A 7 -13.47 12.96 0.92
C GLN A 7 -14.04 12.24 2.15
N SER A 8 -13.93 10.91 2.18
CA SER A 8 -14.36 10.12 3.34
C SER A 8 -13.53 10.45 4.58
N ILE A 9 -12.22 10.66 4.40
CA ILE A 9 -11.31 11.06 5.49
C ILE A 9 -11.68 12.44 6.03
N GLU A 10 -11.97 13.41 5.16
CA GLU A 10 -12.34 14.77 5.56
C GLU A 10 -13.62 14.82 6.39
N VAL A 11 -14.64 14.07 5.98
CA VAL A 11 -15.88 13.94 6.74
C VAL A 11 -15.59 13.36 8.13
N LEU A 12 -14.78 12.31 8.21
CA LEU A 12 -14.40 11.67 9.45
C LEU A 12 -13.62 12.61 10.39
N CYS A 13 -12.67 13.37 9.85
CA CYS A 13 -11.90 14.35 10.62
C CYS A 13 -12.80 15.45 11.19
N ASN A 14 -13.76 15.94 10.39
CA ASN A 14 -14.65 17.02 10.79
C ASN A 14 -15.73 16.55 11.79
N GLU A 15 -16.27 15.33 11.63
CA GLU A 15 -17.30 14.79 12.52
C GLU A 15 -16.75 14.34 13.87
N GLN A 16 -15.56 13.72 13.87
CA GLN A 16 -14.99 13.11 15.08
C GLN A 16 -13.87 13.95 15.72
N GLY A 17 -13.48 15.07 15.10
CA GLY A 17 -12.38 15.91 15.57
C GLY A 17 -11.03 15.19 15.60
N ILE A 18 -10.85 14.21 14.71
CA ILE A 18 -9.64 13.39 14.63
C ILE A 18 -8.66 14.06 13.67
N ASP A 19 -7.38 14.00 14.00
CA ASP A 19 -6.32 14.48 13.15
C ASP A 19 -6.25 13.70 11.82
N ARG A 20 -6.13 14.42 10.70
CA ARG A 20 -6.12 13.84 9.36
C ARG A 20 -4.97 12.87 9.17
N ASP A 21 -3.79 13.21 9.69
CA ASP A 21 -2.59 12.39 9.51
C ASP A 21 -2.74 11.07 10.29
N LEU A 22 -3.35 11.11 11.47
CA LEU A 22 -3.66 9.91 12.25
C LEU A 22 -4.64 8.96 11.52
N VAL A 23 -5.68 9.51 10.87
CA VAL A 23 -6.62 8.71 10.09
C VAL A 23 -5.92 8.09 8.88
N ILE A 24 -5.11 8.86 8.16
CA ILE A 24 -4.33 8.37 7.02
C ILE A 24 -3.38 7.25 7.47
N GLU A 25 -2.67 7.43 8.58
CA GLU A 25 -1.76 6.41 9.12
C GLU A 25 -2.49 5.10 9.45
N ALA A 26 -3.60 5.18 10.18
CA ALA A 26 -4.42 4.00 10.50
C ALA A 26 -4.94 3.30 9.23
N MET A 27 -5.32 4.06 8.22
CA MET A 27 -5.75 3.50 6.93
C MET A 27 -4.60 2.84 6.18
N LYS A 28 -3.41 3.44 6.17
CA LYS A 28 -2.20 2.84 5.58
C LYS A 28 -1.90 1.50 6.25
N GLU A 29 -1.99 1.40 7.57
CA GLU A 29 -1.80 0.14 8.29
C GLU A 29 -2.87 -0.89 7.95
N ALA A 30 -4.14 -0.50 7.92
CA ALA A 30 -5.25 -1.39 7.58
C ALA A 30 -5.11 -1.94 6.16
N VAL A 31 -4.78 -1.08 5.20
CA VAL A 31 -4.54 -1.48 3.80
C VAL A 31 -3.28 -2.33 3.70
N LYS A 32 -2.20 -2.01 4.42
CA LYS A 32 -1.00 -2.84 4.48
C LYS A 32 -1.30 -4.23 5.02
N ALA A 33 -2.12 -4.35 6.05
CA ALA A 33 -2.54 -5.64 6.60
C ALA A 33 -3.42 -6.43 5.61
N ALA A 34 -4.36 -5.76 4.93
CA ALA A 34 -5.20 -6.37 3.90
C ALA A 34 -4.37 -6.84 2.69
N ALA A 35 -3.49 -5.98 2.18
CA ALA A 35 -2.55 -6.31 1.11
C ALA A 35 -1.64 -7.46 1.53
N ARG A 36 -1.02 -7.39 2.71
CA ARG A 36 -0.22 -8.50 3.28
C ARG A 36 -1.02 -9.79 3.30
N LYS A 37 -2.29 -9.78 3.69
CA LYS A 37 -3.13 -10.98 3.72
C LYS A 37 -3.42 -11.53 2.31
N GLN A 38 -3.69 -10.65 1.35
CA GLN A 38 -3.97 -11.03 -0.02
C GLN A 38 -2.73 -11.56 -0.76
N PHE A 39 -1.58 -10.93 -0.54
CA PHE A 39 -0.31 -11.31 -1.17
C PHE A 39 0.46 -12.39 -0.40
N LYS A 40 0.13 -12.67 0.87
CA LYS A 40 0.63 -13.85 1.61
C LYS A 40 0.26 -15.18 0.94
N ALA A 41 -0.77 -15.22 0.12
CA ALA A 41 -1.11 -16.39 -0.69
C ALA A 41 -0.05 -16.72 -1.75
N HIS A 42 0.85 -15.79 -2.08
CA HIS A 42 1.87 -15.92 -3.13
C HIS A 42 3.32 -16.08 -2.62
N ASP A 43 3.48 -16.35 -1.33
CA ASP A 43 4.77 -16.64 -0.68
C ASP A 43 5.76 -15.45 -0.67
N LYS A 44 6.35 -15.18 0.50
CA LYS A 44 7.47 -14.24 0.76
C LYS A 44 7.33 -12.72 0.44
N PHE A 45 6.26 -12.24 -0.18
CA PHE A 45 6.05 -10.79 -0.40
C PHE A 45 5.65 -9.98 0.82
N GLY A 46 5.26 -10.65 1.91
CA GLY A 46 4.61 -9.99 3.05
C GLY A 46 5.40 -8.81 3.61
N ASP A 47 6.74 -8.85 3.57
CA ASP A 47 7.57 -7.78 4.11
C ASP A 47 7.97 -6.69 3.10
N SER A 48 7.84 -6.94 1.79
CA SER A 48 8.21 -5.98 0.74
C SER A 48 7.07 -5.04 0.32
N ILE A 49 5.87 -5.21 0.90
CA ILE A 49 4.70 -4.37 0.59
C ILE A 49 4.84 -3.03 1.31
N GLN A 50 4.92 -1.98 0.50
CA GLN A 50 4.85 -0.59 0.93
C GLN A 50 3.48 -0.02 0.58
N VAL A 51 2.92 0.73 1.53
CA VAL A 51 1.66 1.45 1.34
C VAL A 51 1.95 2.91 1.63
N GLU A 52 1.67 3.75 0.66
CA GLU A 52 1.84 5.20 0.75
C GLU A 52 0.53 5.92 0.47
N TRP A 53 0.46 7.16 0.97
CA TRP A 53 -0.68 8.02 0.73
C TRP A 53 -0.21 9.17 -0.15
N ASN A 54 -0.84 9.31 -1.31
CA ASN A 54 -0.62 10.42 -2.21
C ASN A 54 -1.55 11.57 -1.81
N ASN A 55 -0.98 12.63 -1.24
CA ASN A 55 -1.74 13.80 -0.81
C ASN A 55 -2.33 14.60 -1.98
N GLU A 56 -1.67 14.60 -3.13
CA GLU A 56 -2.11 15.36 -4.31
C GLU A 56 -3.31 14.68 -4.98
N GLU A 57 -3.24 13.36 -5.16
CA GLU A 57 -4.34 12.59 -5.75
C GLU A 57 -5.40 12.16 -4.71
N SER A 58 -5.10 12.30 -3.42
CA SER A 58 -5.91 11.79 -2.31
C SER A 58 -6.24 10.30 -2.45
N GLN A 59 -5.20 9.50 -2.76
CA GLN A 59 -5.29 8.06 -3.00
C GLN A 59 -4.26 7.27 -2.20
N ILE A 60 -4.56 5.99 -1.94
CA ILE A 60 -3.63 5.04 -1.34
C ILE A 60 -2.93 4.29 -2.47
N GLU A 61 -1.60 4.36 -2.48
CA GLU A 61 -0.75 3.62 -3.41
C GLU A 61 -0.13 2.42 -2.69
N ILE A 62 -0.12 1.27 -3.37
CA ILE A 62 0.46 0.03 -2.86
C ILE A 62 1.54 -0.41 -3.83
N ALA A 63 2.77 -0.49 -3.34
CA ALA A 63 3.93 -0.94 -4.10
C ALA A 63 4.54 -2.19 -3.47
N VAL A 64 5.17 -3.01 -4.30
CA VAL A 64 5.93 -4.18 -3.86
C VAL A 64 7.36 -4.01 -4.31
N GLN A 65 8.30 -4.02 -3.37
CA GLN A 65 9.71 -3.99 -3.69
C GLN A 65 10.17 -5.38 -4.15
N LYS A 66 10.81 -5.44 -5.32
CA LYS A 66 11.48 -6.64 -5.86
C LYS A 66 12.99 -6.43 -5.87
N THR A 67 13.74 -7.51 -5.64
CA THR A 67 15.21 -7.51 -5.71
C THR A 67 15.65 -7.82 -7.13
N VAL A 68 16.54 -7.01 -7.69
CA VAL A 68 17.09 -7.26 -9.04
C VAL A 68 18.23 -8.29 -8.94
N VAL A 69 18.15 -9.37 -9.71
CA VAL A 69 19.11 -10.49 -9.70
C VAL A 69 19.50 -10.91 -11.13
N GLU A 70 20.64 -11.60 -11.29
CA GLU A 70 21.07 -12.15 -12.59
C GLU A 70 20.25 -13.38 -13.00
N GLU A 71 20.00 -14.30 -12.06
CA GLU A 71 19.20 -15.50 -12.28
C GLU A 71 18.02 -15.49 -11.30
N VAL A 72 16.80 -15.51 -11.84
CA VAL A 72 15.57 -15.43 -11.04
C VAL A 72 15.25 -16.82 -10.49
N GLU A 73 15.48 -17.03 -9.21
CA GLU A 73 15.06 -18.25 -8.49
C GLU A 73 13.63 -18.09 -7.94
N ASN A 74 13.22 -16.85 -7.67
CA ASN A 74 11.90 -16.53 -7.12
C ASN A 74 11.21 -15.38 -7.87
N PRO A 75 10.43 -15.64 -8.94
CA PRO A 75 9.81 -14.60 -9.78
C PRO A 75 8.80 -13.71 -9.04
N SER A 76 8.37 -14.15 -7.87
CA SER A 76 7.65 -13.33 -6.93
C SER A 76 8.54 -12.19 -6.42
N ALA A 77 9.60 -12.48 -5.67
CA ALA A 77 10.41 -11.47 -4.97
C ALA A 77 11.55 -10.88 -5.82
N GLU A 78 11.88 -11.51 -6.94
CA GLU A 78 13.02 -11.16 -7.77
C GLU A 78 12.60 -10.66 -9.15
N LEU A 79 13.44 -9.82 -9.73
CA LEU A 79 13.32 -9.31 -11.09
C LEU A 79 14.66 -9.55 -11.79
N SER A 80 14.64 -10.03 -13.04
CA SER A 80 15.88 -10.21 -13.78
C SER A 80 16.52 -8.87 -14.14
N LEU A 81 17.86 -8.83 -14.22
CA LEU A 81 18.62 -7.66 -14.67
C LEU A 81 18.21 -7.15 -16.06
N ALA A 82 17.63 -8.02 -16.90
CA ALA A 82 17.16 -7.67 -18.24
C ALA A 82 15.77 -7.01 -18.25
N GLU A 83 14.99 -7.13 -17.17
CA GLU A 83 13.64 -6.57 -17.05
C GLU A 83 13.57 -5.31 -16.18
N ALA A 84 14.68 -4.94 -15.52
CA ALA A 84 14.85 -3.72 -14.73
C ALA A 84 15.14 -2.50 -15.63
#